data_AF-A0A556CJN6-F1
#
_entry.id   AF-A0A556CJN6-F1
#
_cell.length_a   1.000
_cell.length_b   1.000
_cell.length_c   1.000
_cell.angle_alpha   90.00
_cell.angle_beta   90.00
_cell.angle_gamma   90.00
#
_symmetry.space_group_name_H-M   'P 1'
#
loop_
_entity.id
_entity.type
_entity.pdbx_description
1 polymer ?
#
loop_
_entity_poly.entity_id
_entity_poly.type
_entity_poly.pdbx_seq_one_letter_code
_entity_poly.pdbx_strand_id
1 'polypeptide(L)' 'MSNIATTKRTRNSASFADVIVFVFSFALFVFGLYLFGAGFFGAPGTEFWLFWAGLLASCLAFIVPMVYHWIVDRKG' A
#
# COMPACT_ATOMS: atom_id res chain seq x y z
N MET A 1 -11.03 35.12 -33.97
CA MET A 1 -10.75 33.73 -33.52
C MET A 1 -10.17 33.80 -32.12
N SER A 2 -10.99 33.57 -31.09
CA SER A 2 -10.51 33.51 -29.70
C SER A 2 -9.87 32.15 -29.45
N ASN A 3 -8.56 32.15 -29.18
CA ASN A 3 -7.88 30.97 -28.65
C ASN A 3 -8.41 30.72 -27.24
N ILE A 4 -9.43 29.88 -27.13
CA ILE A 4 -9.80 29.27 -25.85
C ILE A 4 -8.68 28.27 -25.58
N ALA A 5 -7.63 28.74 -24.92
CA ALA A 5 -6.71 27.87 -24.21
C ALA A 5 -7.56 27.17 -23.15
N THR A 6 -8.14 26.03 -23.52
CA THR A 6 -8.79 25.11 -22.59
C THR A 6 -7.71 24.73 -21.61
N THR A 7 -7.67 25.44 -20.48
CA THR A 7 -6.87 25.10 -19.33
C THR A 7 -7.23 23.65 -19.03
N LYS A 8 -6.33 22.73 -19.38
CA LYS A 8 -6.46 21.31 -19.07
C LYS A 8 -6.59 21.31 -17.55
N ARG A 9 -7.81 21.24 -17.05
CA ARG A 9 -8.08 21.20 -15.61
C ARG A 9 -7.40 19.91 -15.19
N THR A 10 -6.17 20.04 -14.67
CA THR A 10 -5.49 18.98 -13.98
C THR A 10 -6.46 18.62 -12.88
N ARG A 11 -7.22 17.56 -13.14
CA ARG A 11 -8.14 16.98 -12.18
C ARG A 11 -7.19 16.33 -11.20
N ASN A 12 -6.67 17.15 -10.28
CA ASN A 12 -6.00 16.71 -9.06
C ASN A 12 -7.08 16.06 -8.19
N SER A 13 -7.57 14.93 -8.67
CA SER A 13 -8.42 14.02 -7.96
C SER A 13 -7.45 12.89 -7.68
N ALA A 14 -6.70 12.99 -6.58
CA ALA A 14 -6.23 11.78 -5.93
C ALA A 14 -7.43 10.84 -5.95
N SER A 15 -7.31 9.75 -6.70
CA SER A 15 -8.48 8.90 -6.93
C SER A 15 -8.90 8.41 -5.57
N PHE A 16 -10.22 8.38 -5.29
CA PHE A 16 -10.69 7.80 -4.03
C PHE A 16 -10.12 6.38 -3.82
N ALA A 17 -9.86 5.68 -4.92
CA ALA A 17 -9.18 4.40 -4.92
C ALA A 17 -7.69 4.47 -4.51
N ASP A 18 -6.93 5.52 -4.86
CA ASP A 18 -5.56 5.72 -4.37
C ASP A 18 -5.55 5.88 -2.84
N VAL A 19 -6.54 6.60 -2.30
CA VAL A 19 -6.68 6.79 -0.84
C VAL A 19 -6.97 5.46 -0.14
N ILE A 20 -7.87 4.63 -0.68
CA ILE A 20 -8.17 3.30 -0.12
C ILE A 20 -6.92 2.41 -0.15
N VAL A 21 -6.22 2.38 -1.27
CA VAL A 21 -5.02 1.57 -1.45
C VAL A 21 -3.92 2.02 -0.48
N PHE A 22 -3.76 3.32 -0.28
CA PHE A 22 -2.86 3.87 0.72
C PHE A 22 -3.23 3.43 2.13
N VAL A 23 -4.49 3.59 2.55
CA VAL A 23 -4.97 3.20 3.89
C VAL A 23 -4.78 1.70 4.13
N PHE A 24 -5.08 0.86 3.13
CA PHE A 24 -4.93 -0.59 3.23
C PHE A 24 -3.46 -1.00 3.34
N SER A 25 -2.60 -0.39 2.52
CA SER A 25 -1.15 -0.61 2.54
C SER A 25 -0.55 -0.19 3.88
N PHE A 26 -0.98 0.97 4.40
CA PHE A 26 -0.55 1.47 5.69
C PHE A 26 -0.98 0.54 6.84
N ALA A 27 -2.22 0.06 6.83
CA ALA A 27 -2.70 -0.91 7.81
C ALA A 27 -1.91 -2.23 7.76
N LEU A 28 -1.63 -2.75 6.56
CA LEU A 28 -0.79 -3.94 6.37
C LEU A 28 0.63 -3.75 6.90
N PHE A 29 1.20 -2.57 6.69
CA PHE A 29 2.53 -2.24 7.19
C PHE A 29 2.57 -2.20 8.72
N VAL A 30 1.60 -1.53 9.36
CA VAL A 30 1.48 -1.49 10.83
C VAL A 30 1.24 -2.89 11.40
N PHE A 31 0.42 -3.70 10.73
CA PHE A 31 0.19 -5.09 11.11
C PHE A 31 1.46 -5.94 10.98
N GLY A 32 2.26 -5.74 9.92
CA GLY A 32 3.55 -6.39 9.74
C GLY A 32 4.54 -6.02 10.85
N LEU A 33 4.62 -4.74 11.23
CA LEU A 33 5.42 -4.27 12.37
C LEU A 33 4.96 -4.89 13.69
N TYR A 34 3.64 -5.03 13.89
CA TYR A 34 3.08 -5.68 15.08
C TYR A 34 3.48 -7.16 15.15
N LEU A 35 3.31 -7.92 14.05
CA LEU A 35 3.71 -9.32 13.99
C LEU A 35 5.23 -9.49 14.17
N PHE A 36 6.01 -8.61 13.57
CA PHE A 36 7.45 -8.59 13.72
C PHE A 36 7.88 -8.37 15.17
N GLY A 37 7.28 -7.37 15.85
CA GLY A 37 7.49 -7.12 17.27
C GLY A 37 7.03 -8.29 18.15
N ALA A 38 5.86 -8.87 17.83
CA ALA A 38 5.34 -10.05 18.52
C ALA A 38 6.25 -11.27 18.35
N GLY A 39 7.07 -11.33 17.30
CA GLY A 39 8.12 -12.35 17.15
C GLY A 39 9.18 -12.32 18.25
N PHE A 40 9.41 -11.18 18.91
CA PHE A 40 10.38 -11.06 20.01
C PHE A 40 9.79 -11.35 21.40
N PHE A 41 8.47 -11.27 21.54
CA PHE A 41 7.75 -11.49 22.81
C PHE A 41 6.82 -12.71 22.76
N GLY A 42 6.84 -13.45 21.66
CA GLY A 42 5.91 -14.53 21.36
C GLY A 42 6.18 -15.80 22.17
N ALA A 43 5.21 -16.70 22.17
CA ALA A 43 5.36 -18.00 22.82
C ALA A 43 6.56 -18.76 22.22
N PRO A 44 7.35 -19.47 23.06
CA PRO A 44 8.55 -20.16 22.60
C PRO A 44 8.21 -21.13 21.46
N GLY A 45 8.92 -21.00 20.34
CA GLY A 45 8.72 -21.80 19.12
C GLY A 45 7.83 -21.14 18.04
N THR A 46 7.15 -20.03 18.35
CA THR A 46 6.37 -19.27 17.35
C THR A 46 7.13 -18.05 16.81
N GLU A 47 8.17 -17.62 17.52
CA GLU A 47 8.99 -16.42 17.26
C GLU A 47 9.48 -16.33 15.81
N PHE A 48 10.03 -17.44 15.30
CA PHE A 48 10.52 -17.55 13.93
C PHE A 48 9.42 -17.31 12.89
N TRP A 49 8.24 -17.91 13.09
CA TRP A 49 7.12 -17.77 12.17
C TRP A 49 6.52 -16.36 12.20
N LEU A 50 6.38 -15.77 13.39
CA LEU A 50 5.89 -14.40 13.54
C LEU A 50 6.83 -13.37 12.93
N PHE A 51 8.14 -13.55 13.09
CA PHE A 51 9.15 -12.71 12.46
C PHE A 51 9.02 -12.71 10.93
N TRP A 52 8.98 -13.89 10.31
CA TRP A 52 8.86 -14.02 8.86
C TRP A 52 7.49 -13.55 8.34
N ALA A 53 6.41 -13.82 9.07
CA ALA A 53 5.08 -13.33 8.74
C ALA A 53 5.01 -11.80 8.77
N GLY A 54 5.59 -11.16 9.79
CA GLY A 54 5.66 -9.71 9.90
C GLY A 54 6.51 -9.06 8.81
N LEU A 55 7.66 -9.67 8.48
CA LEU A 55 8.51 -9.22 7.38
C LEU A 55 7.78 -9.30 6.04
N LEU A 56 7.12 -10.42 5.77
CA LEU A 56 6.42 -10.67 4.51
C LEU A 56 5.18 -9.78 4.38
N ALA A 57 4.42 -9.58 5.46
CA ALA A 57 3.31 -8.63 5.50
C ALA A 57 3.77 -7.19 5.21
N SER A 58 4.94 -6.80 5.75
CA SER A 58 5.53 -5.48 5.48
C SER A 58 5.94 -5.34 4.02
N CYS A 59 6.52 -6.37 3.39
CA CYS A 59 6.83 -6.35 1.96
C CYS A 59 5.57 -6.25 1.09
N LEU A 60 4.50 -6.97 1.47
CA LEU A 60 3.23 -6.93 0.75
C LEU A 60 2.57 -5.54 0.81
N ALA A 61 2.73 -4.81 1.91
CA ALA A 61 2.26 -3.43 2.02
C ALA A 61 2.81 -2.51 0.92
N PHE A 62 4.03 -2.75 0.44
CA PHE A 62 4.62 -1.96 -0.67
C PHE A 62 4.28 -2.50 -2.05
N ILE A 63 4.04 -3.82 -2.17
CA ILE A 63 3.65 -4.46 -3.43
C ILE A 63 2.22 -4.11 -3.83
N VAL A 64 1.28 -4.04 -2.87
CA VAL A 64 -0.13 -3.73 -3.12
C VAL A 64 -0.33 -2.42 -3.92
N PRO A 65 0.25 -1.27 -3.53
CA PRO A 65 0.09 -0.03 -4.28
C PRO A 65 0.80 -0.08 -5.64
N MET A 66 1.96 -0.73 -5.71
CA MET A 66 2.71 -0.89 -6.97
C MET A 66 1.93 -1.69 -8.01
N VAL A 67 1.32 -2.81 -7.59
CA VAL A 67 0.48 -3.65 -8.47
C VAL A 67 -0.81 -2.93 -8.85
N TYR A 68 -1.42 -2.20 -7.90
CA TYR A 68 -2.61 -1.41 -8.17
C TYR A 68 -2.38 -0.38 -9.28
N HIS A 69 -1.33 0.45 -9.16
CA HIS A 69 -0.98 1.43 -10.19
C HIS A 69 -0.66 0.77 -11.54
N TRP A 70 0.06 -0.36 -11.53
CA TRP A 70 0.38 -1.08 -12.77
C TRP A 70 -0.85 -1.65 -13.50
N ILE A 71 -1.87 -2.09 -12.77
CA ILE A 71 -3.14 -2.56 -13.35
C ILE A 71 -3.97 -1.39 -13.87
N VAL A 72 -4.02 -0.28 -13.13
CA VAL A 72 -4.77 0.92 -13.51
C VAL A 72 -4.17 1.55 -14.78
N ASP A 73 -2.83 1.67 -14.84
CA ASP A 73 -2.13 2.22 -16.01
C ASP A 73 -2.34 1.38 -17.28
N ARG A 74 -2.53 0.06 -17.16
CA ARG A 74 -2.82 -0.82 -18.29
C ARG A 74 -4.24 -0.68 -18.86
N LYS A 75 -5.15 -0.05 -18.13
CA LYS A 75 -6.54 0.18 -18.58
C LYS A 75 -6.74 1.59 -19.18
N GLY A 76 -5.73 2.44 -19.13
CA GLY A 76 -5.73 3.82 -19.63
C GLY A 76 -5.34 3.92 -21.10
#